data_AF-A0A7V1MPC4-F1
#
_entry.id   AF-A0A7V1MPC4-F1
#
_cell.length_a   1.000
_cell.length_b   1.000
_cell.length_c   1.000
_cell.angle_alpha   90.00
_cell.angle_beta   90.00
_cell.angle_gamma   90.00
#
_symmetry.space_group_name_H-M   'P 1'
#
loop_
_entity.id
_entity.type
_entity.pdbx_description
1 polymer ?
#
loop_
_entity_poly.entity_id
_entity_poly.type
_entity_poly.pdbx_seq_one_letter_code
_entity_poly.pdbx_strand_id
1 'polypeptide(L)'
;MNNILRFIVVLMIIQGGIVFGFGNKTFFGTRSQAVNTVRELAGWQQFINQYDKGYNYGVSSLAVEYNRSFSPQKIADFLLGGQSIQFSGSRAENRGADDTLADYFGLAPDFKSCVRFIPRISNVIIDLNWYQGLDAVATGLYY
;
A
#
# COMPACT_ATOMS: atom_id res chain seq x y z
N MET A 1 -5.23 15.57 -37.92
CA MET A 1 -4.64 14.35 -37.35
C MET A 1 -5.58 13.19 -37.64
N ASN A 2 -5.12 12.18 -38.37
CA ASN A 2 -5.97 11.17 -39.03
C ASN A 2 -6.65 10.24 -38.01
N ASN A 3 -7.93 9.90 -38.18
CA ASN A 3 -8.69 9.12 -37.19
C ASN A 3 -8.10 7.72 -36.94
N ILE A 4 -7.44 7.16 -37.96
CA ILE A 4 -6.71 5.88 -37.89
C ILE A 4 -5.51 5.99 -36.95
N LEU A 5 -4.77 7.11 -36.99
CA LEU A 5 -3.60 7.33 -36.14
C LEU A 5 -4.00 7.46 -34.66
N ARG A 6 -5.14 8.12 -34.37
CA ARG A 6 -5.70 8.19 -33.02
C ARG A 6 -6.08 6.81 -32.49
N PHE A 7 -6.70 5.97 -33.33
CA PHE A 7 -7.12 4.62 -32.94
C PHE A 7 -5.91 3.72 -32.62
N ILE A 8 -4.85 3.78 -33.44
CA ILE A 8 -3.62 3.01 -33.21
C ILE A 8 -2.92 3.44 -31.91
N VAL A 9 -2.85 4.75 -31.65
CA VAL A 9 -2.24 5.27 -30.41
C VAL A 9 -3.02 4.81 -29.17
N VAL A 10 -4.35 4.85 -29.21
CA VAL A 10 -5.19 4.35 -28.10
C VAL A 10 -4.98 2.85 -27.88
N LEU A 11 -4.89 2.05 -28.95
CA LEU A 11 -4.65 0.61 -28.87
C LEU A 11 -3.27 0.29 -28.28
N MET A 12 -2.24 1.05 -28.64
CA MET A 12 -0.89 0.93 -28.07
C MET A 12 -0.84 1.31 -26.59
N ILE A 13 -1.58 2.34 -26.16
CA ILE A 13 -1.67 2.73 -24.74
C ILE A 13 -2.38 1.63 -23.93
N ILE A 14 -3.47 1.07 -24.45
CA ILE A 14 -4.21 -0.02 -23.79
C ILE A 14 -3.35 -1.28 -23.68
N GLN A 15 -2.65 -1.67 -24.75
CA GLN A 15 -1.76 -2.83 -24.71
C GLN A 15 -0.52 -2.60 -23.82
N GLY A 16 0.04 -1.38 -23.80
CA GLY A 16 1.11 -1.02 -22.88
C GLY A 16 0.74 -1.20 -21.41
N GLY A 17 -0.50 -0.84 -21.04
CA GLY A 17 -1.02 -1.05 -19.68
C GLY A 17 -1.21 -2.53 -19.29
N ILE A 18 -1.37 -3.43 -20.26
CA ILE A 18 -1.54 -4.87 -20.02
C ILE A 18 -0.19 -5.59 -20.03
N VAL A 19 0.72 -5.21 -20.93
CA VAL A 19 2.05 -5.85 -21.10
C VAL A 19 3.08 -5.33 -20.09
N PHE A 20 3.05 -4.02 -19.80
CA PHE A 20 3.94 -3.37 -18.82
C PHE A 20 3.21 -2.98 -17.53
N GLY A 21 1.92 -3.29 -17.42
CA GLY A 21 1.22 -3.20 -16.15
C GLY A 21 1.86 -4.16 -15.16
N PHE A 22 2.27 -3.64 -14.01
CA PHE A 22 2.42 -4.49 -12.84
C PHE A 22 1.04 -5.12 -12.61
N GLY A 23 0.86 -6.39 -12.99
CA GLY A 23 -0.40 -7.11 -12.77
C GLY A 23 -0.79 -7.11 -11.28
N ASN A 24 -1.78 -7.91 -10.88
CA ASN A 24 -2.22 -8.04 -9.48
C ASN A 24 -1.11 -8.65 -8.58
N LYS A 25 -0.07 -7.85 -8.30
CA LYS A 25 1.03 -8.14 -7.41
C LYS A 25 0.62 -7.56 -6.06
N THR A 26 0.45 -8.44 -5.09
CA THR A 26 0.30 -7.99 -3.71
C THR A 26 1.62 -7.37 -3.28
N PHE A 27 1.63 -6.05 -3.13
CA PHE A 27 2.78 -5.29 -2.68
C PHE A 27 2.79 -5.26 -1.16
N PHE A 28 3.89 -5.72 -0.57
CA PHE A 28 4.17 -5.59 0.84
C PHE A 28 5.49 -4.83 1.00
N GLY A 29 5.41 -3.58 1.46
CA GLY A 29 6.58 -2.79 1.84
C GLY A 29 6.61 -2.59 3.34
N THR A 30 7.71 -2.97 3.98
CA THR A 30 7.95 -2.79 5.44
C THR A 30 8.36 -1.36 5.82
N ARG A 31 8.43 -0.45 4.85
CA ARG A 31 8.78 0.96 5.07
C ARG A 31 7.58 1.80 5.53
N SER A 32 7.86 2.95 6.13
CA SER A 32 6.83 3.96 6.40
C SER A 32 6.08 4.30 5.10
N GLN A 33 4.77 4.14 5.13
CA GLN A 33 3.90 4.45 3.99
C GLN A 33 3.47 5.92 3.97
N ALA A 34 3.81 6.68 5.01
CA ALA A 34 3.49 8.09 5.13
C ALA A 34 4.30 8.96 4.15
N VAL A 35 5.52 8.55 3.77
CA VAL A 35 6.38 9.34 2.88
C VAL A 35 6.10 8.97 1.43
N ASN A 36 5.32 9.83 0.76
CA ASN A 36 5.01 9.72 -0.66
C ASN A 36 5.13 11.11 -1.31
N THR A 37 6.33 11.46 -1.77
CA THR A 37 6.64 12.78 -2.36
C THR A 37 5.77 13.10 -3.59
N VAL A 38 5.35 12.09 -4.35
CA VAL A 38 4.45 12.30 -5.48
C VAL A 38 3.07 12.73 -4.99
N ARG A 39 2.55 12.08 -3.93
CA ARG A 39 1.28 12.49 -3.29
C ARG A 39 1.42 13.87 -2.64
N GLU A 40 2.56 14.13 -2.01
CA GLU A 40 2.85 15.40 -1.37
C GLU A 40 2.87 16.56 -2.37
N LEU A 41 3.30 16.36 -3.63
CA LEU A 41 3.40 17.44 -4.63
C LEU A 41 2.25 17.48 -5.62
N ALA A 42 1.56 16.37 -5.88
CA ALA A 42 0.56 16.31 -6.95
C ALA A 42 -0.69 17.13 -6.64
N GLY A 43 -1.06 18.01 -7.57
CA GLY A 43 -2.31 18.77 -7.57
C GLY A 43 -2.17 20.18 -6.99
N TRP A 44 -1.30 20.40 -6.01
CA TRP A 44 -1.14 21.71 -5.37
C TRP A 44 0.16 22.46 -5.71
N GLN A 45 1.07 21.82 -6.46
CA GLN A 45 2.36 22.41 -6.87
C GLN A 45 2.23 23.71 -7.68
N GLN A 46 1.07 23.93 -8.32
CA GLN A 46 0.79 25.16 -9.08
C GLN A 46 0.37 26.34 -8.17
N PHE A 47 0.04 26.07 -6.92
CA PHE A 47 -0.49 27.05 -5.97
C PHE A 47 0.54 27.46 -4.92
N ILE A 48 1.55 26.64 -4.67
CA ILE A 48 2.69 26.94 -3.78
C ILE A 48 3.82 27.61 -4.57
N ASN A 49 4.69 28.36 -3.88
CA ASN A 49 5.88 29.02 -4.47
C ASN A 49 5.56 29.89 -5.71
N GLN A 50 4.39 30.53 -5.73
CA GLN A 50 4.06 31.55 -6.73
C GLN A 50 4.92 32.80 -6.50
N TYR A 51 5.44 33.35 -7.59
CA TYR A 51 6.28 34.55 -7.58
C TYR A 51 5.46 35.82 -7.83
N ASP A 52 6.02 36.97 -7.48
CA ASP A 52 5.47 38.32 -7.72
C ASP A 52 4.04 38.53 -7.20
N LYS A 53 3.67 37.94 -6.06
CA LYS A 53 2.42 38.31 -5.40
C LYS A 53 2.63 39.59 -4.61
N GLY A 54 1.87 40.63 -4.94
CA GLY A 54 1.80 41.84 -4.12
C GLY A 54 1.08 41.66 -2.77
N TYR A 55 0.87 40.42 -2.32
CA TYR A 55 0.14 40.06 -1.11
C TYR A 55 0.57 38.69 -0.57
N ASN A 56 0.39 38.47 0.73
CA ASN A 56 0.61 37.18 1.36
C ASN A 56 -0.51 36.20 0.98
N TYR A 57 -0.17 34.95 0.69
CA TYR A 57 -1.16 33.92 0.32
C TYR A 57 -0.90 32.61 1.06
N GLY A 58 -1.96 31.86 1.32
CA GLY A 58 -1.88 30.56 1.97
C GLY A 58 -2.55 29.50 1.11
N VAL A 59 -2.01 28.29 1.13
CA VAL A 59 -2.56 27.14 0.42
C VAL A 59 -2.56 25.93 1.32
N SER A 60 -3.71 25.28 1.44
CA SER A 60 -3.85 24.00 2.13
C SER A 60 -4.11 22.90 1.12
N SER A 61 -3.57 21.71 1.38
CA SER A 61 -3.90 20.50 0.65
C SER A 61 -4.27 19.38 1.61
N LEU A 62 -5.26 18.59 1.21
CA LEU A 62 -5.69 17.37 1.90
C LEU A 62 -5.75 16.24 0.89
N ALA A 63 -4.98 15.18 1.13
CA ALA A 63 -5.08 13.94 0.39
C ALA A 63 -5.42 12.78 1.32
N VAL A 64 -6.37 11.96 0.92
CA VAL A 64 -6.76 10.75 1.64
C VAL A 64 -6.52 9.54 0.75
N GLU A 65 -5.80 8.56 1.25
CA GLU A 65 -5.45 7.35 0.53
C GLU A 65 -5.89 6.12 1.33
N TYR A 66 -6.55 5.18 0.65
CA TYR A 66 -6.89 3.88 1.20
C TYR A 66 -6.25 2.77 0.38
N ASN A 67 -5.39 1.99 1.02
CA ASN A 67 -4.73 0.84 0.40
C ASN A 67 -5.13 -0.45 1.11
N ARG A 68 -5.30 -1.51 0.31
CA ARG A 68 -5.61 -2.84 0.84
C ARG A 68 -4.96 -3.95 0.02
N SER A 69 -4.46 -4.97 0.71
CA SER A 69 -3.95 -6.19 0.08
C SER A 69 -5.09 -7.08 -0.43
N PHE A 70 -4.92 -7.70 -1.61
CA PHE A 70 -5.93 -8.56 -2.23
C PHE A 70 -5.57 -10.05 -2.27
N SER A 71 -4.31 -10.45 -2.03
CA SER A 71 -3.90 -11.87 -2.02
C SER A 71 -3.38 -12.31 -0.65
N PRO A 72 -4.27 -12.67 0.30
CA PRO A 72 -3.86 -13.15 1.62
C PRO A 72 -3.00 -14.41 1.55
N GLN A 73 -3.20 -15.28 0.55
CA GLN A 73 -2.40 -16.47 0.27
C GLN A 73 -0.92 -16.11 0.16
N LYS A 74 -0.59 -15.20 -0.77
CA LYS A 74 0.80 -14.81 -1.05
C LYS A 74 1.49 -14.19 0.17
N ILE A 75 0.74 -13.47 1.01
CA ILE A 75 1.27 -12.90 2.25
C ILE A 75 1.55 -14.01 3.27
N ALA A 76 0.62 -14.95 3.43
CA ALA A 76 0.78 -16.07 4.35
C ALA A 76 1.94 -16.99 3.92
N ASP A 77 2.05 -17.29 2.63
CA ASP A 77 3.15 -18.11 2.10
C ASP A 77 4.50 -17.42 2.31
N PHE A 78 4.58 -16.10 2.08
CA PHE A 78 5.81 -15.34 2.25
C PHE A 78 6.23 -15.15 3.71
N LEU A 79 5.29 -14.84 4.61
CA LEU A 79 5.59 -14.51 6.01
C LEU A 79 5.58 -15.73 6.94
N LEU A 80 4.73 -16.72 6.66
CA LEU A 80 4.42 -17.84 7.55
C LEU A 80 4.72 -19.21 6.92
N GLY A 81 5.17 -19.26 5.67
CA GLY A 81 5.45 -20.50 4.94
C GLY A 81 4.20 -21.26 4.51
N GLY A 82 3.00 -20.71 4.73
CA GLY A 82 1.74 -21.32 4.34
C GLY A 82 0.53 -20.70 5.02
N GLN A 83 -0.67 -21.11 4.60
CA GLN A 83 -1.93 -20.58 5.14
C GLN A 83 -2.44 -21.29 6.39
N SER A 84 -1.84 -22.40 6.78
CA SER A 84 -2.34 -23.20 7.90
C SER A 84 -1.23 -23.91 8.63
N ILE A 85 -1.37 -24.02 9.95
CA ILE A 85 -0.53 -24.84 10.82
C ILE A 85 -1.43 -25.83 11.54
N GLN A 86 -1.07 -27.10 11.45
CA GLN A 86 -1.74 -28.19 12.15
C GLN A 86 -1.15 -28.33 13.55
N PHE A 87 -2.03 -28.45 14.55
CA PHE A 87 -1.66 -28.74 15.92
C PHE A 87 -2.26 -30.09 16.31
N SER A 88 -1.40 -31.03 16.68
CA SER A 88 -1.80 -32.37 17.09
C SER A 88 -1.08 -32.76 18.39
N GLY A 89 -1.82 -33.30 19.34
CA GLY A 89 -1.26 -33.84 20.58
C GLY A 89 -0.44 -35.12 20.33
N SER A 90 0.41 -35.50 21.29
CA SER A 90 1.30 -36.66 21.17
C SER A 90 0.57 -38.00 20.99
N ARG A 91 -0.70 -38.08 21.41
CA ARG A 91 -1.57 -39.27 21.31
C ARG A 91 -2.73 -39.06 20.34
N ALA A 92 -2.74 -37.98 19.56
CA ALA A 92 -3.79 -37.73 18.60
C ALA A 92 -3.73 -38.77 17.46
N GLU A 93 -4.88 -39.35 17.12
CA GLU A 93 -4.97 -40.29 16.02
C GLU A 93 -4.61 -39.62 14.68
N ASN A 94 -3.86 -40.35 13.85
CA ASN A 94 -3.38 -39.87 12.55
C ASN A 94 -2.62 -38.53 12.64
N ARG A 95 -1.71 -38.39 13.61
CA ARG A 95 -0.80 -37.23 13.70
C ARG A 95 0.10 -37.18 12.47
N GLY A 96 0.10 -36.04 11.78
CA GLY A 96 1.01 -35.77 10.67
C GLY A 96 2.46 -35.65 11.14
N ALA A 97 3.41 -36.02 10.29
CA ALA A 97 4.84 -35.89 10.60
C ALA A 97 5.24 -34.43 10.87
N ASP A 98 4.62 -33.50 10.15
CA ASP A 98 4.87 -32.06 10.22
C ASP A 98 3.90 -31.31 11.15
N ASP A 99 3.06 -32.03 11.90
CA ASP A 99 2.13 -31.40 12.84
C ASP A 99 2.89 -30.81 14.03
N THR A 100 2.56 -29.58 14.37
CA THR A 100 3.07 -28.90 15.56
C THR A 100 2.54 -29.61 16.80
N LEU A 101 3.43 -29.95 17.72
CA LEU A 101 3.06 -30.72 18.91
C LEU A 101 2.24 -29.86 19.87
N ALA A 102 0.96 -30.20 20.03
CA ALA A 102 0.02 -29.44 20.86
C ALA A 102 0.38 -29.51 22.36
N ASP A 103 1.06 -30.58 22.80
CA ASP A 103 1.52 -30.78 24.18
C ASP A 103 2.41 -29.64 24.68
N TYR A 104 3.23 -29.04 23.81
CA TYR A 104 4.07 -27.89 24.17
C TYR A 104 3.28 -26.62 24.51
N PHE A 105 2.01 -26.59 24.15
CA PHE A 105 1.07 -25.51 24.45
C PHE A 105 0.14 -25.87 25.62
N GLY A 106 0.38 -27.00 26.31
CA GLY A 106 -0.45 -27.48 27.41
C GLY A 106 -1.81 -28.02 26.99
N LEU A 107 -1.99 -28.35 25.71
CA LEU A 107 -3.23 -28.90 25.17
C LEU A 107 -3.30 -30.41 25.42
N ALA A 108 -4.51 -30.97 25.35
CA ALA A 108 -4.74 -32.38 25.64
C ALA A 108 -3.96 -33.31 24.68
N PRO A 109 -3.47 -34.49 25.13
CA PRO A 109 -2.67 -35.38 24.28
C PRO A 109 -3.41 -35.93 23.05
N ASP A 110 -4.74 -35.98 23.08
CA ASP A 110 -5.63 -36.39 21.99
C ASP A 110 -6.15 -35.21 21.16
N PHE A 111 -5.73 -33.98 21.48
CA PHE A 111 -6.17 -32.77 20.81
C PHE A 111 -5.74 -32.72 19.35
N LYS A 112 -6.63 -32.21 18.48
CA LYS A 112 -6.33 -31.97 17.07
C LYS A 112 -7.03 -30.71 16.58
N SER A 113 -6.27 -29.80 15.96
CA SER A 113 -6.81 -28.55 15.43
C SER A 113 -5.97 -28.00 14.27
N CYS A 114 -6.56 -27.06 13.54
CA CYS A 114 -5.96 -26.33 12.43
C CYS A 114 -6.08 -24.85 12.71
N VAL A 115 -4.96 -24.13 12.74
CA VAL A 115 -4.96 -22.66 12.73
C VAL A 115 -4.81 -22.21 11.29
N ARG A 116 -5.73 -21.38 10.80
CA ARG A 116 -5.71 -20.84 9.43
C ARG A 116 -5.44 -19.34 9.44
N PHE A 117 -4.45 -18.91 8.66
CA PHE A 117 -4.08 -17.51 8.49
C PHE A 117 -4.73 -16.91 7.25
N ILE A 118 -5.37 -15.75 7.44
CA ILE A 118 -5.91 -14.92 6.35
C ILE A 118 -5.36 -13.50 6.54
N PRO A 119 -4.04 -13.31 6.37
CA PRO A 119 -3.42 -12.03 6.64
C PRO A 119 -3.93 -10.96 5.68
N ARG A 120 -4.19 -9.77 6.22
CA ARG A 120 -4.66 -8.62 5.45
C ARG A 120 -3.97 -7.36 5.93
N ILE A 121 -3.50 -6.58 4.98
CA ILE A 121 -2.89 -5.27 5.21
C ILE A 121 -3.86 -4.23 4.70
N SER A 122 -4.25 -3.30 5.56
CA SER A 122 -5.13 -2.17 5.23
C SER A 122 -4.52 -0.90 5.80
N ASN A 123 -4.35 0.12 4.98
CA ASN A 123 -3.79 1.41 5.38
C ASN A 123 -4.75 2.52 4.99
N VAL A 124 -4.95 3.46 5.91
CA VAL A 124 -5.59 4.75 5.65
C VAL A 124 -4.53 5.80 5.93
N ILE A 125 -4.25 6.65 4.94
CA ILE A 125 -3.29 7.74 5.07
C ILE A 125 -4.04 9.04 4.86
N ILE A 126 -3.87 9.97 5.80
CA ILE A 126 -4.38 11.33 5.72
C ILE A 126 -3.15 12.23 5.66
N ASP A 127 -3.05 13.00 4.58
CA ASP A 127 -1.94 13.86 4.26
C ASP A 127 -2.44 15.31 4.26
N LEU A 128 -1.93 16.11 5.20
CA LEU A 128 -2.35 17.48 5.46
C LEU A 128 -1.16 18.38 5.25
N ASN A 129 -1.24 19.25 4.25
CA ASN A 129 -0.17 20.17 3.91
C ASN A 129 -0.64 21.61 3.99
N TRP A 130 0.25 22.51 4.42
CA TRP A 130 0.02 23.94 4.51
C TRP A 130 1.24 24.69 3.97
N TYR A 131 1.00 25.66 3.11
CA TYR A 131 1.98 26.58 2.56
C TYR A 131 1.57 28.01 2.84
N GLN A 132 2.53 28.88 3.15
CA GLN A 132 2.32 30.31 3.36
C GLN A 132 3.39 31.10 2.58
N GLY A 133 2.95 31.83 1.56
CA GLY A 133 3.75 32.85 0.88
C GLY A 133 3.71 34.17 1.65
N LEU A 134 4.87 34.80 1.81
CA LEU A 134 5.08 36.02 2.59
C LEU A 134 5.61 37.19 1.74
N ASP A 135 5.28 37.19 0.45
CA ASP A 135 5.81 38.12 -0.57
C ASP A 135 5.61 39.61 -0.22
N ALA A 136 4.60 39.94 0.60
CA ALA A 136 4.34 41.31 1.03
C ALA A 136 5.02 41.70 2.35
N VAL A 137 5.74 40.78 3.02
CA VAL A 137 6.37 41.04 4.32
C VAL A 137 7.68 41.82 4.19
N ALA A 138 8.55 41.44 3.25
CA ALA A 138 9.70 42.26 2.87
C ALA A 138 10.13 41.99 1.43
N THR A 139 10.42 43.07 0.70
CA THR A 139 10.86 43.03 -0.69
C THR A 139 12.21 42.31 -0.81
N GLY A 140 12.30 41.30 -1.67
CA GLY A 140 13.54 40.56 -1.95
C GLY A 140 13.76 39.31 -1.08
N LEU A 141 12.79 38.92 -0.25
CA LEU A 141 12.78 37.59 0.35
C LEU A 141 12.37 36.56 -0.71
N TYR A 142 13.21 35.54 -0.90
CA TYR A 142 12.88 34.36 -1.71
C TYR A 142 12.26 33.30 -0.79
N TYR A 143 11.04 32.86 -1.09
CA TYR A 143 10.39 31.70 -0.48
C TYR A 143 9.85 30.78 -1.58
#